data_AF-A0A951J1Z2-F1
#
_entry.id   AF-A0A951J1Z2-F1
#
_cell.length_a   1.000
_cell.length_b   1.000
_cell.length_c   1.000
_cell.angle_alpha   90.00
_cell.angle_beta   90.00
_cell.angle_gamma   90.00
#
_symmetry.space_group_name_H-M   'P 1'
#
loop_
_entity.id
_entity.type
_entity.pdbx_description
1 polymer ?
#
loop_
_entity_poly.entity_id
_entity_poly.type
_entity_poly.pdbx_seq_one_letter_code
_entity_poly.pdbx_strand_id
1 'polypeptide(L)'
;MSLLLKLEYATNLSKYEHGEAVPSIESAKKIADAFGVSLDYLVGEGVNSKFDKKTVTRLLDIEKLDPTDKEHVFAMLDAFLAKNKLQAILK
;
A
#
# COMPACT_ATOMS: atom_id res chain seq x y z
N MET A 1 24.14 16.27 -0.01
CA MET A 1 23.16 16.00 1.07
C MET A 1 23.93 15.86 2.39
N SER A 2 23.86 16.86 3.27
CA SER A 2 24.74 16.99 4.46
C SER A 2 24.43 15.93 5.53
N LEU A 3 25.44 15.54 6.31
CA LEU A 3 25.37 14.51 7.36
C LEU A 3 24.36 14.86 8.47
N LEU A 4 24.17 16.16 8.74
CA LEU A 4 23.23 16.67 9.75
C LEU A 4 21.77 16.32 9.41
N LEU A 5 21.41 16.43 8.12
CA LEU A 5 20.06 16.11 7.65
C LEU A 5 19.73 14.64 7.85
N LYS A 6 20.71 13.73 7.72
CA LYS A 6 20.52 12.29 7.93
C LYS A 6 20.32 11.93 9.41
N LEU A 7 21.05 12.57 10.32
CA LEU A 7 20.93 12.35 11.76
C LEU A 7 19.59 12.85 12.30
N GLU A 8 19.14 14.01 11.83
CA GLU A 8 17.84 14.56 12.20
C GLU A 8 16.69 13.68 11.67
N TYR A 9 16.81 13.16 10.45
CA TYR A 9 15.83 12.22 9.88
C TYR A 9 15.74 10.90 10.67
N ALA A 10 16.89 10.32 11.04
CA ALA A 10 16.94 9.10 11.85
C ALA A 10 16.34 9.31 13.25
N THR A 11 16.60 10.46 13.86
CA THR A 11 16.05 10.82 15.18
C THR A 11 14.53 10.99 15.12
N ASN A 12 14.04 11.68 14.09
CA ASN A 12 12.60 11.87 13.89
C ASN A 12 11.88 10.57 13.54
N LEU A 13 12.50 9.70 12.74
CA LEU A 13 11.96 8.37 12.44
C LEU A 13 11.78 7.54 13.72
N SER A 14 12.79 7.51 14.60
CA SER A 14 12.69 6.83 15.89
C SER A 14 11.52 7.35 16.71
N LYS A 15 11.32 8.66 16.78
CA LYS A 15 10.19 9.26 17.51
C LYS A 15 8.84 8.90 16.89
N TYR A 16 8.76 8.80 15.56
CA TYR A 16 7.53 8.36 14.87
C TYR A 16 7.20 6.91 15.20
N GLU A 17 8.18 6.01 15.18
CA GLU A 17 7.98 4.59 15.51
C GLU A 17 7.51 4.37 16.95
N HIS A 18 7.93 5.23 17.89
CA HIS A 18 7.56 5.16 19.30
C HIS A 18 6.31 6.00 19.65
N GLY A 19 5.71 6.68 18.67
CA GLY A 19 4.53 7.54 18.89
C GLY A 19 4.83 8.83 19.67
N GLU A 20 6.10 9.18 19.86
CA GLU A 20 6.53 10.39 20.58
C GLU A 20 6.38 11.66 19.72
N ALA A 21 6.27 11.51 18.40
CA ALA A 21 6.00 12.58 17.46
C ALA A 21 5.09 12.09 16.33
N VAL A 22 4.30 13.01 15.76
CA VAL A 22 3.48 12.74 14.58
C VAL A 22 4.15 13.39 13.37
N PRO A 23 4.38 12.67 12.26
CA PRO A 23 4.94 13.27 11.06
C PRO A 23 4.00 14.35 10.52
N SER A 24 4.57 15.46 10.02
CA SER A 24 3.78 16.42 9.24
C SER A 24 3.26 15.75 7.96
N ILE A 25 2.22 16.32 7.34
CA ILE A 25 1.66 15.79 6.07
C ILE A 25 2.76 15.68 5.00
N GLU A 26 3.66 16.67 4.92
CA GLU A 26 4.76 16.65 3.95
C GLU A 26 5.77 15.53 4.22
N SER A 27 6.13 15.31 5.50
CA SER A 27 7.01 14.20 5.90
C SER A 27 6.36 12.85 5.66
N ALA A 28 5.08 12.71 6.01
CA ALA A 28 4.31 11.49 5.77
C ALA A 28 4.18 11.19 4.27
N LYS A 29 3.98 12.22 3.43
CA LYS A 29 4.00 12.07 1.97
C LYS A 29 5.36 11.58 1.45
N LYS A 30 6.46 12.17 1.92
CA LYS A 30 7.82 11.73 1.54
C LYS A 30 8.09 10.28 1.94
N ILE A 31 7.60 9.85 3.10
CA ILE A 31 7.65 8.46 3.56
C ILE A 31 6.83 7.58 2.61
N ALA A 32 5.58 7.96 2.32
CA ALA A 32 4.69 7.20 1.44
C ALA A 32 5.30 7.00 0.04
N ASP A 33 5.82 8.08 -0.54
CA ASP A 33 6.50 8.07 -1.85
C ASP A 33 7.75 7.16 -1.83
N ALA A 34 8.55 7.20 -0.76
CA ALA A 34 9.74 6.34 -0.61
C ALA A 34 9.40 4.85 -0.50
N PHE A 35 8.26 4.51 0.10
CA PHE A 35 7.78 3.13 0.22
C PHE A 35 6.86 2.69 -0.93
N GLY A 36 6.53 3.60 -1.86
CA GLY A 36 5.61 3.32 -2.97
C GLY A 36 4.19 2.99 -2.50
N VAL A 37 3.76 3.57 -1.39
CA VAL A 37 2.43 3.37 -0.79
C VAL A 37 1.66 4.68 -0.77
N SER A 38 0.35 4.60 -0.57
CA SER A 38 -0.50 5.78 -0.45
C SER A 38 -0.45 6.35 0.98
N LEU A 39 -0.77 7.64 1.15
CA LEU A 39 -0.71 8.29 2.47
C LEU A 39 -1.71 7.69 3.47
N ASP A 40 -2.88 7.27 2.99
CA ASP A 40 -3.92 6.57 3.77
C ASP A 40 -3.47 5.19 4.27
N TYR A 41 -2.49 4.55 3.60
CA TYR A 41 -1.85 3.33 4.09
C TYR A 41 -1.03 3.59 5.36
N LEU A 42 -0.31 4.73 5.43
CA LEU A 42 0.54 5.07 6.58
C LEU A 42 -0.27 5.38 7.84
N VAL A 43 -1.43 6.01 7.70
CA VAL A 43 -2.28 6.37 8.86
C VAL A 43 -3.17 5.22 9.34
N GLY A 44 -3.18 4.08 8.64
CA GLY A 44 -3.97 2.91 9.05
C GLY A 44 -5.48 3.05 8.84
N GLU A 45 -5.95 4.23 8.44
CA GLU A 45 -7.37 4.56 8.28
C GLU A 45 -7.91 4.32 6.84
N GLY A 46 -7.03 4.06 5.87
CA GLY A 46 -7.43 3.70 4.50
C GLY A 46 -7.84 2.24 4.34
N VAL A 47 -8.72 1.94 3.37
CA VAL A 47 -9.05 0.55 2.96
C VAL A 47 -7.77 -0.26 2.65
N ASN A 48 -6.71 0.44 2.24
CA ASN A 48 -5.41 -0.13 1.92
C ASN A 48 -4.62 -0.65 3.13
N SER A 49 -4.88 -0.20 4.35
CA SER A 49 -4.16 -0.66 5.56
C SER A 49 -4.43 -2.14 5.90
N LYS A 50 -5.51 -2.70 5.34
CA LYS A 50 -5.91 -4.10 5.54
C LYS A 50 -5.22 -5.09 4.60
N PHE A 51 -4.56 -4.63 3.54
CA PHE A 51 -3.91 -5.52 2.58
C PHE A 51 -2.48 -5.84 3.01
N ASP A 52 -2.11 -7.12 2.95
CA ASP A 52 -0.73 -7.53 3.17
C ASP A 52 0.16 -7.06 2.01
N LYS A 53 1.46 -6.89 2.29
CA LYS A 53 2.44 -6.41 1.30
C LYS A 53 2.44 -7.24 0.01
N LYS A 54 2.26 -8.56 0.09
CA LYS A 54 2.28 -9.43 -1.11
C LYS A 54 1.06 -9.17 -1.98
N THR A 55 -0.11 -8.90 -1.39
CA THR A 55 -1.31 -8.54 -2.15
C THR A 55 -1.12 -7.23 -2.89
N VAL A 56 -0.56 -6.21 -2.23
CA VAL A 56 -0.26 -4.92 -2.87
C VAL A 56 0.76 -5.08 -4.01
N THR A 57 1.86 -5.80 -3.78
CA THR A 57 2.88 -6.03 -4.83
C THR A 57 2.28 -6.70 -6.07
N ARG A 58 1.42 -7.70 -5.91
CA ARG A 58 0.75 -8.36 -7.05
C ARG A 58 -0.12 -7.40 -7.85
N LEU A 59 -0.89 -6.53 -7.18
CA LEU A 59 -1.69 -5.52 -7.86
C LEU A 59 -0.82 -4.54 -8.66
N LEU A 60 0.30 -4.09 -8.07
CA LEU A 60 1.26 -3.23 -8.76
C LEU A 60 1.92 -3.91 -9.97
N ASP A 61 2.15 -5.22 -9.91
CA ASP A 61 2.71 -5.97 -11.04
C ASP A 61 1.67 -6.20 -12.15
N ILE A 62 0.40 -6.43 -11.79
CA ILE A 62 -0.72 -6.46 -12.75
C ILE A 62 -0.81 -5.13 -13.50
N GLU A 63 -0.58 -4.01 -12.82
CA GLU A 63 -0.63 -2.68 -13.44
C GLU A 63 0.39 -2.49 -14.57
N LYS A 64 1.52 -3.22 -14.52
CA LYS A 64 2.62 -3.16 -15.50
C LYS A 64 2.44 -4.09 -16.70
N LEU A 65 1.42 -4.96 -16.69
CA LEU A 65 1.12 -5.84 -17.81
C LEU A 65 0.64 -5.02 -19.01
N ASP A 66 0.78 -5.59 -20.22
CA ASP A 66 0.13 -5.02 -21.38
C ASP A 66 -1.40 -5.12 -21.25
N PRO A 67 -2.16 -4.31 -22.01
CA PRO A 67 -3.60 -4.22 -21.85
C PRO A 67 -4.33 -5.57 -21.98
N THR A 68 -3.87 -6.44 -22.88
CA THR A 68 -4.52 -7.73 -23.14
C THR A 68 -4.29 -8.71 -21.98
N ASP A 69 -3.05 -8.84 -21.51
CA ASP A 69 -2.74 -9.71 -20.37
C ASP A 69 -3.43 -9.20 -19.09
N LYS A 70 -3.47 -7.89 -18.89
CA LYS A 70 -4.18 -7.26 -17.78
C LYS A 70 -5.68 -7.60 -17.80
N GLU A 71 -6.33 -7.50 -18.96
CA GLU A 71 -7.75 -7.87 -19.12
C GLU A 71 -7.99 -9.35 -18.76
N HIS A 72 -7.11 -10.25 -19.20
CA HIS A 72 -7.22 -11.68 -18.87
C HIS A 72 -7.11 -11.96 -17.37
N VAL A 73 -6.20 -11.28 -16.67
CA VAL A 73 -6.06 -11.42 -15.21
C VAL A 73 -7.32 -10.93 -14.50
N PHE A 74 -7.89 -9.80 -14.90
CA PHE A 74 -9.12 -9.29 -14.29
C PHE A 74 -10.32 -10.19 -14.57
N ALA A 75 -10.46 -10.72 -15.79
CA ALA A 75 -11.53 -11.67 -16.11
C ALA A 75 -11.46 -12.93 -15.24
N MET A 76 -10.25 -13.46 -15.00
CA MET A 76 -10.05 -14.58 -14.08
C MET A 76 -10.46 -14.20 -12.66
N LEU A 77 -10.00 -13.06 -12.15
CA LEU A 77 -10.35 -12.56 -10.81
C LEU A 77 -11.88 -12.48 -10.64
N ASP A 78 -12.57 -11.88 -11.61
CA ASP A 78 -14.02 -11.73 -11.60
C ASP A 78 -14.75 -13.08 -11.58
N ALA A 79 -14.29 -14.04 -12.36
CA ALA A 79 -14.87 -15.39 -12.38
C ALA A 79 -14.77 -16.06 -11.00
N PHE A 80 -13.63 -15.94 -10.31
CA PHE A 80 -13.46 -16.50 -8.96
C PHE A 80 -14.32 -15.77 -7.92
N LEU A 81 -14.41 -14.44 -8.00
CA LEU A 81 -15.26 -13.66 -7.10
C LEU A 81 -16.74 -13.99 -7.29
N ALA A 82 -17.20 -14.12 -8.54
CA ALA A 82 -18.56 -14.52 -8.86
C ALA A 82 -18.87 -15.92 -8.33
N LYS A 83 -17.97 -16.89 -8.55
CA LYS A 83 -18.10 -18.25 -8.01
C LYS A 83 -18.27 -18.26 -6.49
N ASN A 84 -17.45 -17.50 -5.76
CA ASN A 84 -17.52 -17.44 -4.31
C ASN A 84 -18.82 -16.78 -3.81
N LYS A 85 -19.28 -15.70 -4.46
CA LYS A 85 -20.57 -15.08 -4.14
C LYS A 85 -21.73 -16.05 -4.33
N LEU A 86 -21.75 -16.78 -5.45
CA LEU A 86 -22.77 -17.79 -5.72
C LEU A 86 -22.76 -18.92 -4.69
N GLN A 87 -21.58 -19.42 -4.31
CA GLN A 87 -21.45 -20.44 -3.27
C GLN A 87 -21.91 -19.96 -1.89
N ALA A 88 -21.75 -18.68 -1.57
CA ALA A 88 -22.22 -18.11 -0.31
C ALA A 88 -23.75 -17.99 -0.25
N ILE A 89 -24.43 -17.82 -1.39
CA ILE A 89 -25.90 -17.75 -1.47
C ILE A 89 -26.54 -19.14 -1.44
N LEU A 90 -25.83 -20.16 -1.94
CA LEU A 90 -26.30 -21.55 -1.99
C LEU A 90 -26.05 -22.33 -0.69
N LYS A 91 -25.41 -21.72 0.30
CA LYS A 91 -25.24 -22.27 1.66
C LYS A 91 -26.31 -21.71 2.58
#